data_AF-A0A1Q6IWU7-F1
#
_entry.id   AF-A0A1Q6IWU7-F1
#
_cell.length_a   1.000
_cell.length_b   1.000
_cell.length_c   1.000
_cell.angle_alpha   90.00
_cell.angle_beta   90.00
_cell.angle_gamma   90.00
#
_symmetry.space_group_name_H-M   'P 1'
#
loop_
_entity.id
_entity.type
_entity.pdbx_description
1 polymer ?
#
loop_
_entity_poly.entity_id
_entity_poly.type
_entity_poly.pdbx_seq_one_letter_code
_entity_poly.pdbx_strand_id
1 'polypeptide(L)'
;MKYYISISAWNLLESFTTESISPVAFYAERAYGAKLSRFLEDKFDRTYKLVLSTKDNGGDYTIEVDEELIDKSLLAPEKDKTIFSYPKTIYYQKGLVAFRFNTQGIMDSMIAESQILFEVKCVKKYQPDFYVKEIKPTNIKSGKIGNSLSFDFMNYVEQDNRYNLIKGAITGYARGIMTAQSSDSRTLQTKVMDLKNAFAGLNTITLMGSGEIMNAGKYTAMIEDCKKLYKSQREEPTRIFDIMKQQFSEIIELAETRANAILGHGHSYDQNLINSEIMFVRNRIFSIEEANNIGYLISELEAIKKAERENGLMVGKERLYFKAGTPEYERKQEIKRILNEFTYGNEEYKMLKDELKRLYGKQFENSNDVEILEGAIQAIFTRLSDLSNEIIKKIVATESKNNLDLSAITISNKIVIESTSGLQAELSFFNTLLNVILDNPLDSPISENAILKFVEKSTRAFMELPESETEDGKQIVSCMRGFWLYKNHRAVSFEIPSNMEIIKSTMGFLLKPFGFDQIERYLLNKKCQIKEYAFMLWGACIGYADMPKTFTEVLYSDAKEAVKLDRFTRKFI
;
A
#
# COMPACT_ATOMS: atom_id res chain seq x y z
N MET A 1 7.14 22.01 36.35
CA MET A 1 7.68 21.00 37.30
C MET A 1 7.91 19.72 36.52
N LYS A 2 8.80 18.84 37.01
CA LYS A 2 9.10 17.58 36.33
C LYS A 2 8.85 16.41 37.26
N TYR A 3 8.40 15.30 36.69
CA TYR A 3 8.15 14.05 37.38
C TYR A 3 9.01 12.93 36.79
N TYR A 4 9.41 12.00 37.64
CA TYR A 4 10.29 10.88 37.32
C TYR A 4 9.55 9.57 37.53
N ILE A 5 9.68 8.66 36.56
CA ILE A 5 9.08 7.32 36.56
C ILE A 5 10.20 6.30 36.39
N SER A 6 10.45 5.49 37.43
CA SER A 6 11.36 4.35 37.32
C SER A 6 10.72 3.26 36.47
N ILE A 7 11.49 2.69 35.54
CA ILE A 7 10.98 1.72 34.57
C ILE A 7 12.00 0.61 34.29
N SER A 8 11.54 -0.57 33.88
CA SER A 8 12.40 -1.65 33.40
C SER A 8 12.71 -1.50 31.92
N ALA A 9 13.75 -2.20 31.44
CA ALA A 9 14.17 -2.17 30.03
C ALA A 9 13.02 -2.52 29.06
N TRP A 10 12.33 -3.62 29.34
CA TRP A 10 11.22 -4.12 28.52
C TRP A 10 10.04 -3.15 28.48
N ASN A 11 9.65 -2.60 29.64
CA ASN A 11 8.56 -1.63 29.71
C ASN A 11 8.92 -0.33 28.98
N LEU A 12 10.20 0.07 29.00
CA LEU A 12 10.68 1.21 28.23
C LEU A 12 10.60 0.95 26.72
N LEU A 13 11.08 -0.20 26.24
CA LEU A 13 10.97 -0.59 24.83
C LEU A 13 9.52 -0.60 24.34
N GLU A 14 8.62 -1.21 25.10
CA GLU A 14 7.19 -1.25 24.77
C GLU A 14 6.56 0.16 24.74
N SER A 15 7.02 1.06 25.61
CA SER A 15 6.57 2.44 25.63
C SER A 15 6.94 3.20 24.35
N PHE A 16 8.00 2.81 23.64
CA PHE A 16 8.34 3.36 22.32
C PHE A 16 7.52 2.77 21.17
N THR A 17 6.82 1.65 21.38
CA THR A 17 5.85 1.10 20.43
C THR A 17 4.53 1.87 20.50
N THR A 18 4.06 2.14 21.72
CA THR A 18 2.78 2.85 21.95
C THR A 18 2.92 4.36 22.06
N GLU A 19 4.16 4.85 22.23
CA GLU A 19 4.48 6.25 22.54
C GLU A 19 3.75 6.75 23.80
N SER A 20 3.72 5.88 24.82
CA SER A 20 3.00 6.13 26.06
C SER A 20 3.44 5.19 27.17
N ILE A 21 3.16 5.59 28.41
CA ILE A 21 3.23 4.71 29.58
C ILE A 21 1.90 4.72 30.33
N SER A 22 1.39 3.52 30.63
CA SER A 22 0.12 3.32 31.31
C SER A 22 0.33 2.63 32.66
N PRO A 23 -0.65 2.69 33.58
CA PRO A 23 -0.66 1.80 34.73
C PRO A 23 -0.63 0.33 34.30
N VAL A 24 0.00 -0.55 35.09
CA VAL A 24 0.22 -1.96 34.70
C VAL A 24 -1.08 -2.69 34.39
N ALA A 25 -2.16 -2.41 35.14
CA ALA A 25 -3.47 -3.02 34.91
C ALA A 25 -4.07 -2.72 33.52
N PHE A 26 -3.72 -1.59 32.89
CA PHE A 26 -4.28 -1.20 31.59
C PHE A 26 -3.88 -2.18 30.49
N TYR A 27 -2.68 -2.74 30.57
CA TYR A 27 -2.12 -3.62 29.53
C TYR A 27 -2.87 -4.96 29.41
N ALA A 28 -3.58 -5.38 30.46
CA ALA A 28 -4.44 -6.56 30.40
C ALA A 28 -5.73 -6.30 29.62
N GLU A 29 -6.30 -5.10 29.78
CA GLU A 29 -7.65 -4.75 29.32
C GLU A 29 -7.66 -4.00 27.98
N ARG A 30 -6.63 -3.22 27.68
CA ARG A 30 -6.56 -2.45 26.43
C ARG A 30 -6.45 -3.36 25.21
N ALA A 31 -6.91 -2.86 24.07
CA ALA A 31 -6.98 -3.57 22.81
C ALA A 31 -5.65 -3.59 22.02
N TYR A 32 -4.60 -2.92 22.50
CA TYR A 32 -3.34 -2.72 21.78
C TYR A 32 -2.08 -2.88 22.66
N GLY A 33 -0.93 -3.04 22.03
CA GLY A 33 0.36 -3.22 22.71
C GLY A 33 0.53 -4.60 23.37
N ALA A 34 1.70 -4.85 23.97
CA ALA A 34 2.08 -6.20 24.37
C ALA A 34 1.39 -6.63 25.68
N LYS A 35 0.59 -7.70 25.62
CA LYS A 35 -0.03 -8.32 26.81
C LYS A 35 0.93 -9.25 27.56
N LEU A 36 1.88 -9.87 26.85
CA LEU A 36 2.63 -11.05 27.33
C LEU A 36 3.85 -10.74 28.22
N SER A 37 4.49 -9.58 28.10
CA SER A 37 5.81 -9.33 28.73
C SER A 37 5.76 -8.88 30.19
N ARG A 38 4.61 -8.39 30.69
CA ARG A 38 4.50 -7.83 32.06
C ARG A 38 4.12 -8.84 33.13
N PHE A 39 3.74 -10.06 32.75
CA PHE A 39 3.39 -11.14 33.67
C PHE A 39 4.61 -11.93 34.16
N LEU A 40 5.80 -11.70 33.61
CA LEU A 40 7.02 -12.43 33.96
C LEU A 40 7.81 -11.82 35.13
N GLU A 41 7.45 -10.62 35.58
CA GLU A 41 8.02 -10.01 36.78
C GLU A 41 7.01 -10.11 37.93
N ASP A 42 7.02 -11.24 38.66
CA ASP A 42 6.18 -11.60 39.84
C ASP A 42 6.16 -10.55 40.98
N LYS A 43 6.85 -9.42 40.84
CA LYS A 43 7.01 -8.36 41.85
C LYS A 43 6.17 -7.11 41.62
N PHE A 44 5.57 -6.93 40.45
CA PHE A 44 4.69 -5.79 40.21
C PHE A 44 3.24 -6.21 40.49
N ASP A 45 2.78 -5.90 41.71
CA ASP A 45 1.36 -5.83 42.05
C ASP A 45 0.58 -5.17 40.90
N ARG A 46 -0.61 -5.70 40.57
CA ARG A 46 -1.53 -5.14 39.55
C ARG A 46 -1.91 -3.72 39.94
N THR A 47 -1.06 -2.76 39.60
CA THR A 47 -1.19 -1.36 39.96
C THR A 47 -2.10 -0.68 38.95
N TYR A 48 -3.16 -0.06 39.47
CA TYR A 48 -4.11 0.73 38.69
C TYR A 48 -3.68 2.19 38.55
N LYS A 49 -2.48 2.54 39.03
CA LYS A 49 -1.93 3.89 39.00
C LYS A 49 -0.44 3.86 38.65
N LEU A 50 0.02 4.88 37.94
CA LEU A 50 1.44 5.21 37.79
C LEU A 50 1.97 5.85 39.06
N VAL A 51 3.23 5.56 39.39
CA VAL A 51 3.95 6.19 40.51
C VAL A 51 4.91 7.23 39.93
N LEU A 52 4.67 8.48 40.30
CA LEU A 52 5.43 9.65 39.87
C LEU A 52 6.23 10.19 41.05
N SER A 53 7.47 10.62 40.81
CA SER A 53 8.31 11.24 41.84
C SER A 53 8.79 12.62 41.40
N THR A 54 8.89 13.58 42.31
CA THR A 54 9.47 14.90 42.03
C THR A 54 10.99 14.89 42.08
N LYS A 55 11.59 13.75 42.42
CA LYS A 55 13.03 13.50 42.44
C LYS A 55 13.34 12.21 41.67
N ASP A 56 14.47 12.21 40.97
CA ASP A 56 14.94 10.97 40.36
C ASP A 56 15.43 10.00 41.43
N ASN A 57 14.76 8.86 41.54
CA ASN A 57 15.03 7.85 42.55
C ASN A 57 16.09 6.83 42.11
N GLY A 58 16.67 7.01 40.92
CA GLY A 58 17.72 6.16 40.36
C GLY A 58 17.19 4.87 39.72
N GLY A 59 18.11 3.92 39.51
CA GLY A 59 17.86 2.68 38.77
C GLY A 59 18.42 2.73 37.34
N ASP A 60 18.24 1.66 36.58
CA ASP A 60 18.85 1.56 35.24
C ASP A 60 18.19 2.50 34.23
N TYR A 61 16.87 2.67 34.30
CA TYR A 61 16.07 3.50 33.39
C TYR A 61 15.07 4.38 34.16
N THR A 62 15.00 5.66 33.79
CA THR A 62 14.00 6.60 34.32
C THR A 62 13.42 7.42 33.18
N ILE A 63 12.10 7.63 33.19
CA ILE A 63 11.43 8.56 32.30
C ILE A 63 11.20 9.86 33.06
N GLU A 64 11.68 10.96 32.49
CA GLU A 64 11.41 12.32 32.94
C GLU A 64 10.24 12.88 32.14
N VAL A 65 9.20 13.34 32.82
CA VAL A 65 7.94 13.82 32.25
C VAL A 65 7.69 15.23 32.73
N ASP A 66 7.44 16.14 31.80
CA ASP A 66 7.02 17.50 32.13
C ASP A 66 5.58 17.51 32.69
N GLU A 67 5.33 18.36 33.68
CA GLU A 67 3.99 18.54 34.28
C GLU A 67 2.91 18.86 33.27
N GLU A 68 3.27 19.45 32.12
CA GLU A 68 2.31 19.74 31.06
C GLU A 68 1.60 18.47 30.59
N LEU A 69 2.25 17.31 30.60
CA LEU A 69 1.69 16.03 30.15
C LEU A 69 0.75 15.37 31.16
N ILE A 70 0.56 15.98 32.34
CA ILE A 70 -0.15 15.38 33.46
C ILE A 70 -1.38 16.23 33.80
N ASP A 71 -2.53 15.56 33.92
CA ASP A 71 -3.73 16.17 34.48
C ASP A 71 -3.56 16.35 36.00
N LYS A 72 -3.18 17.57 36.40
CA LYS A 72 -2.88 17.93 37.80
C LYS A 72 -4.06 17.67 38.75
N SER A 73 -5.29 17.67 38.24
CA SER A 73 -6.49 17.41 39.06
C SER A 73 -6.57 15.95 39.55
N LEU A 74 -5.91 15.03 38.85
CA LEU A 74 -5.90 13.60 39.15
C LEU A 74 -4.63 13.14 39.88
N LEU A 75 -3.71 14.06 40.16
CA LEU A 75 -2.46 13.78 40.83
C LEU A 75 -2.68 13.70 42.35
N ALA A 76 -2.54 12.51 42.92
CA ALA A 76 -2.76 12.29 44.35
C ALA A 76 -1.42 12.13 45.10
N PRO A 77 -1.09 12.95 46.10
CA PRO A 77 0.12 12.77 46.88
C PRO A 77 0.06 11.49 47.73
N GLU A 78 1.16 10.76 47.77
CA GLU A 78 1.33 9.60 48.65
C GLU A 78 1.90 10.02 50.01
N LYS A 79 2.17 9.05 50.90
CA LYS A 79 2.71 9.31 52.25
C LYS A 79 3.99 10.17 52.24
N ASP A 80 4.82 9.99 51.22
CA ASP A 80 5.93 10.88 50.93
C ASP A 80 5.44 11.99 50.00
N LYS A 81 5.57 13.25 50.42
CA LYS A 81 5.14 14.42 49.62
C LYS A 81 5.90 14.59 48.30
N THR A 82 6.96 13.81 48.09
CA THR A 82 7.69 13.76 46.82
C THR A 82 7.16 12.71 45.85
N ILE A 83 6.24 11.85 46.29
CA ILE A 83 5.66 10.76 45.51
C ILE A 83 4.17 11.02 45.26
N PHE A 84 3.73 10.75 44.05
CA PHE A 84 2.36 10.96 43.61
C PHE A 84 1.86 9.72 42.87
N SER A 85 0.57 9.43 42.98
CA SER A 85 -0.11 8.44 42.16
C SER A 85 -0.96 9.13 41.08
N TYR A 86 -0.96 8.55 39.88
CA TYR A 86 -1.65 9.07 38.71
C TYR A 86 -2.42 7.95 37.99
N PRO A 87 -3.75 8.08 37.78
CA PRO A 87 -4.58 6.96 37.32
C PRO A 87 -4.70 6.82 35.79
N LYS A 88 -4.13 7.73 35.00
CA LYS A 88 -4.24 7.73 33.52
C LYS A 88 -2.92 7.34 32.84
N THR A 89 -3.01 7.03 31.57
CA THR A 89 -1.86 6.92 30.66
C THR A 89 -1.23 8.29 30.43
N ILE A 90 0.11 8.31 30.36
CA ILE A 90 0.89 9.48 29.95
C ILE A 90 1.39 9.24 28.54
N TYR A 91 0.91 10.04 27.60
CA TYR A 91 1.35 10.02 26.21
C TYR A 91 2.56 10.92 26.01
N TYR A 92 3.56 10.42 25.29
CA TYR A 92 4.78 11.17 25.08
C TYR A 92 4.58 12.27 24.03
N GLN A 93 5.27 13.39 24.25
CA GLN A 93 5.39 14.46 23.28
C GLN A 93 6.85 14.90 23.25
N LYS A 94 7.40 15.03 22.04
CA LYS A 94 8.77 15.51 21.86
C LYS A 94 8.98 16.87 22.53
N GLY A 95 10.08 16.99 23.28
CA GLY A 95 10.42 18.18 24.08
C GLY A 95 9.76 18.26 25.47
N LEU A 96 8.80 17.39 25.80
CA LEU A 96 8.17 17.30 27.12
C LEU A 96 8.46 15.99 27.86
N VAL A 97 9.23 15.10 27.25
CA VAL A 97 9.76 13.89 27.87
C VAL A 97 11.25 13.75 27.61
N ALA A 98 11.96 13.15 28.55
CA ALA A 98 13.35 12.74 28.38
C ALA A 98 13.59 11.37 29.03
N PHE A 99 14.62 10.66 28.57
CA PHE A 99 14.89 9.28 28.98
C PHE A 99 16.29 9.18 29.55
N ARG A 100 16.38 8.89 30.85
CA ARG A 100 17.65 8.74 31.54
C ARG A 100 18.07 7.28 31.58
N PHE A 101 19.33 7.04 31.24
CA PHE A 101 20.03 5.77 31.40
C PHE A 101 21.11 5.90 32.48
N ASN A 102 21.33 4.84 33.27
CA ASN A 102 22.30 4.88 34.36
C ASN A 102 23.74 4.92 33.84
N THR A 103 24.00 4.20 32.75
CA THR A 103 25.31 4.15 32.10
C THR A 103 25.17 4.22 30.58
N GLN A 104 26.25 4.58 29.91
CA GLN A 104 26.31 4.59 28.44
C GLN A 104 26.07 3.20 27.85
N GLY A 105 26.63 2.14 28.45
CA GLY A 105 26.46 0.76 27.96
C GLY A 105 25.01 0.28 28.00
N ILE A 106 24.23 0.71 29.00
CA ILE A 106 22.79 0.40 29.08
C ILE A 106 22.02 1.10 27.95
N MET A 107 22.34 2.37 27.68
CA MET A 107 21.72 3.12 26.58
C MET A 107 22.02 2.47 25.23
N ASP A 108 23.28 2.14 24.97
CA ASP A 108 23.70 1.52 23.71
C ASP A 108 23.06 0.14 23.51
N SER A 109 22.96 -0.66 24.58
CA SER A 109 22.27 -1.96 24.56
C SER A 109 20.79 -1.82 24.20
N MET A 110 20.07 -0.86 24.80
CA MET A 110 18.65 -0.64 24.50
C MET A 110 18.46 -0.18 23.04
N ILE A 111 19.32 0.72 22.55
CA ILE A 111 19.28 1.17 21.16
C ILE A 111 19.52 -0.02 20.22
N ALA A 112 20.51 -0.86 20.48
CA ALA A 112 20.79 -2.05 19.66
C ALA A 112 19.61 -3.03 19.65
N GLU A 113 19.01 -3.32 20.81
CA GLU A 113 17.85 -4.20 20.93
C GLU A 113 16.63 -3.65 20.14
N SER A 114 16.40 -2.33 20.21
CA SER A 114 15.32 -1.68 19.46
C SER A 114 15.47 -1.70 17.94
N GLN A 115 16.68 -1.97 17.43
CA GLN A 115 16.92 -2.12 15.99
C GLN A 115 16.50 -3.50 15.48
N ILE A 116 16.53 -4.51 16.35
CA ILE A 116 16.16 -5.89 16.04
C ILE A 116 14.64 -6.07 16.11
N LEU A 117 13.98 -5.38 17.05
CA LEU A 117 12.53 -5.46 17.24
C LEU A 117 11.79 -4.61 16.19
N PHE A 118 10.97 -5.26 15.35
CA PHE A 118 10.25 -4.61 14.24
C PHE A 118 9.13 -3.68 14.71
N GLU A 119 8.56 -3.96 15.89
CA GLU A 119 7.44 -3.24 16.49
C GLU A 119 7.89 -1.91 17.13
N VAL A 120 9.17 -1.82 17.55
CA VAL A 120 9.70 -0.66 18.26
C VAL A 120 10.07 0.46 17.28
N LYS A 121 9.29 1.55 17.28
CA LYS A 121 9.35 2.60 16.24
C LYS A 121 9.82 3.99 16.68
N CYS A 122 9.55 4.42 17.92
CA CYS A 122 9.81 5.81 18.32
C CYS A 122 11.23 6.10 18.83
N VAL A 123 12.11 5.11 18.91
CA VAL A 123 13.46 5.29 19.48
C VAL A 123 14.24 6.39 18.75
N LYS A 124 14.28 6.37 17.42
CA LYS A 124 14.96 7.43 16.63
C LYS A 124 14.38 8.83 16.86
N LYS A 125 13.07 8.92 17.09
CA LYS A 125 12.37 10.19 17.31
C LYS A 125 12.83 10.88 18.60
N TYR A 126 12.98 10.09 19.68
CA TYR A 126 13.33 10.53 21.03
C TYR A 126 14.80 10.37 21.39
N GLN A 127 15.62 9.81 20.50
CA GLN A 127 17.06 9.67 20.73
C GLN A 127 17.75 10.98 21.14
N PRO A 128 17.39 12.17 20.62
CA PRO A 128 17.94 13.44 21.11
C PRO A 128 17.57 13.78 22.56
N ASP A 129 16.51 13.17 23.10
CA ASP A 129 16.00 13.34 24.46
C ASP A 129 16.56 12.25 25.41
N PHE A 130 17.52 11.43 24.95
CA PHE A 130 18.21 10.42 25.75
C PHE A 130 19.42 11.05 26.43
N TYR A 131 19.63 10.73 27.70
CA TYR A 131 20.80 11.18 28.44
C TYR A 131 21.29 10.16 29.46
N VAL A 132 22.59 10.21 29.77
CA VAL A 132 23.22 9.33 30.75
C VAL A 132 23.48 10.11 32.03
N LYS A 133 23.00 9.58 33.15
CA LYS A 133 23.28 10.11 34.48
C LYS A 133 23.22 8.99 35.50
N GLU A 134 24.34 8.76 36.18
CA GLU A 134 24.45 7.75 37.21
C GLU A 134 23.78 8.24 38.50
N ILE A 135 22.77 7.52 38.96
CA ILE A 135 22.04 7.83 40.20
C ILE A 135 21.79 6.53 40.95
N LYS A 136 22.32 6.48 42.18
CA LYS A 136 22.15 5.30 43.04
C LYS A 136 20.66 5.10 43.37
N PRO A 137 20.14 3.86 43.26
CA PRO A 137 18.76 3.55 43.59
C PRO A 137 18.46 3.92 45.05
N THR A 138 17.36 4.62 45.27
CA THR A 138 16.81 4.89 46.60
C THR A 138 15.58 4.01 46.83
N ASN A 139 15.52 3.36 47.99
CA ASN A 139 14.36 2.54 48.35
C ASN A 139 13.14 3.44 48.57
N ILE A 140 12.26 3.48 47.58
CA ILE A 140 10.97 4.12 47.68
C ILE A 140 10.12 3.31 48.67
N LYS A 141 9.81 3.88 49.84
CA LYS A 141 8.82 3.33 50.76
C LYS A 141 7.42 3.64 50.22
N SER A 142 7.03 2.99 49.12
CA SER A 142 5.64 2.96 48.67
C SER A 142 4.86 2.13 49.69
N GLY A 143 4.46 2.73 50.81
CA GLY A 143 3.65 2.03 51.79
C GLY A 143 2.39 1.54 51.10
N LYS A 144 2.15 0.21 51.07
CA LYS A 144 1.02 -0.48 50.40
C LYS A 144 0.17 0.49 49.57
N ILE A 145 0.63 0.84 48.37
CA ILE A 145 -0.13 1.71 47.47
C ILE A 145 -1.51 1.07 47.38
N GLY A 146 -2.55 1.80 47.79
CA GLY A 146 -3.89 1.27 47.80
C GLY A 146 -4.28 0.89 46.38
N ASN A 147 -4.26 -0.41 46.07
CA ASN A 147 -4.77 -0.99 44.83
C ASN A 147 -6.31 -1.01 44.83
N SER A 148 -6.93 0.05 45.30
CA SER A 148 -8.38 0.22 45.14
C SER A 148 -8.67 0.41 43.66
N LEU A 149 -9.43 -0.52 43.09
CA LEU A 149 -9.99 -0.39 41.75
C LEU A 149 -10.70 0.98 41.65
N SER A 150 -10.24 1.85 40.77
CA SER A 150 -11.02 3.04 40.43
C SER A 150 -12.18 2.60 39.54
N PHE A 151 -13.42 3.00 39.83
CA PHE A 151 -14.54 2.76 38.91
C PHE A 151 -14.32 3.42 37.54
N ASP A 152 -13.49 4.47 37.47
CA ASP A 152 -13.13 5.17 36.24
C ASP A 152 -12.07 4.44 35.40
N PHE A 153 -11.47 3.37 35.91
CA PHE A 153 -10.41 2.62 35.21
C PHE A 153 -10.84 2.17 33.81
N MET A 154 -12.04 1.58 33.68
CA MET A 154 -12.54 1.12 32.38
C MET A 154 -12.78 2.29 31.43
N ASN A 155 -13.22 3.44 31.93
CA ASN A 155 -13.40 4.65 31.12
C ASN A 155 -12.06 5.14 30.56
N TYR A 156 -10.99 5.12 31.37
CA TYR A 156 -9.65 5.49 30.89
C TYR A 156 -9.09 4.49 29.88
N VAL A 157 -9.33 3.19 30.06
CA VAL A 157 -8.93 2.17 29.07
C VAL A 157 -9.69 2.34 27.75
N GLU A 158 -10.98 2.67 27.80
CA GLU A 158 -11.78 2.94 26.60
C GLU A 158 -11.28 4.20 25.86
N GLN A 159 -10.95 5.26 26.60
CA GLN A 159 -10.32 6.46 26.05
C GLN A 159 -8.99 6.14 25.38
N ASP A 160 -8.15 5.32 26.02
CA ASP A 160 -6.86 4.87 25.47
C ASP A 160 -7.05 4.11 24.15
N ASN A 161 -8.01 3.18 24.11
CA ASN A 161 -8.35 2.42 22.91
C ASN A 161 -8.80 3.35 21.78
N ARG A 162 -9.69 4.30 22.08
CA ARG A 162 -10.17 5.30 21.10
C ARG A 162 -9.01 6.17 20.61
N TYR A 163 -8.16 6.66 21.52
CA TYR A 163 -7.00 7.48 21.17
C TYR A 163 -6.03 6.74 20.25
N ASN A 164 -5.76 5.46 20.49
CA ASN A 164 -4.88 4.66 19.63
C ASN A 164 -5.39 4.61 18.17
N LEU A 165 -6.69 4.43 17.96
CA LEU A 165 -7.30 4.37 16.63
C LEU A 165 -7.27 5.75 15.93
N ILE A 166 -7.63 6.79 16.67
CA ILE A 166 -7.63 8.18 16.18
C ILE A 166 -6.21 8.62 15.80
N LYS A 167 -5.23 8.36 16.68
CA LYS A 167 -3.82 8.63 16.40
C LYS A 167 -3.34 7.85 15.18
N GLY A 168 -3.79 6.60 15.03
CA GLY A 168 -3.54 5.79 13.83
C GLY A 168 -4.09 6.47 12.57
N ALA A 169 -5.35 6.89 12.58
CA ALA A 169 -5.97 7.57 11.45
C ALA A 169 -5.20 8.83 11.03
N ILE A 170 -4.89 9.70 11.99
CA ILE A 170 -4.17 10.97 11.73
C ILE A 170 -2.74 10.71 11.24
N THR A 171 -2.06 9.73 11.83
CA THR A 171 -0.71 9.31 11.39
C THR A 171 -0.73 8.79 9.96
N GLY A 172 -1.78 8.03 9.59
CA GLY A 172 -2.01 7.56 8.22
C GLY A 172 -2.22 8.70 7.23
N TYR A 173 -3.07 9.66 7.60
CA TYR A 173 -3.31 10.87 6.80
C TYR A 173 -2.03 11.68 6.60
N ALA A 174 -1.30 11.95 7.68
CA ALA A 174 -0.03 12.66 7.66
C ALA A 174 1.01 11.97 6.75
N ARG A 175 1.09 10.64 6.82
CA ARG A 175 2.00 9.86 5.97
C ARG A 175 1.63 9.99 4.50
N GLY A 176 0.33 10.03 4.18
CA GLY A 176 -0.15 10.25 2.83
C GLY A 176 0.30 11.59 2.27
N ILE A 177 0.08 12.68 3.02
CA ILE A 177 0.48 14.04 2.61
C ILE A 177 2.00 14.15 2.43
N MET A 178 2.78 13.76 3.45
CA MET A 178 4.24 13.93 3.43
C MET A 178 4.93 13.17 2.31
N THR A 179 4.27 12.17 1.75
CA THR A 179 4.82 11.35 0.65
C THR A 179 3.98 11.42 -0.62
N ALA A 180 3.06 12.39 -0.70
CA ALA A 180 2.38 12.70 -1.94
C ALA A 180 3.43 13.21 -2.93
N GLN A 181 3.40 12.65 -4.14
CA GLN A 181 4.39 12.96 -5.15
C GLN A 181 4.02 14.23 -5.90
N SER A 182 5.03 14.96 -6.36
CA SER A 182 4.81 16.09 -7.27
C SER A 182 4.15 15.61 -8.58
N SER A 183 3.35 16.46 -9.22
CA SER A 183 2.71 16.17 -10.52
C SER A 183 3.73 15.72 -11.57
N ASP A 184 4.92 16.31 -11.53
CA ASP A 184 6.00 16.09 -12.49
C ASP A 184 6.64 14.72 -12.27
N SER A 185 7.09 14.44 -11.04
CA SER A 185 7.69 13.14 -10.68
C SER A 185 6.72 11.98 -10.90
N ARG A 186 5.44 12.22 -10.62
CA ARG A 186 4.36 11.27 -10.89
C ARG A 186 4.21 10.98 -12.39
N THR A 187 4.23 12.02 -13.22
CA THR A 187 4.12 11.87 -14.68
C THR A 187 5.27 11.02 -15.21
N LEU A 188 6.48 11.28 -14.71
CA LEU A 188 7.67 10.50 -15.03
C LEU A 188 7.55 9.05 -14.57
N GLN A 189 7.14 8.80 -13.31
CA GLN A 189 6.96 7.45 -12.79
C GLN A 189 5.90 6.67 -13.58
N THR A 190 4.80 7.34 -13.97
CA THR A 190 3.76 6.75 -14.81
C THR A 190 4.31 6.35 -16.18
N LYS A 191 5.07 7.22 -16.84
CA LYS A 191 5.70 6.90 -18.12
C LYS A 191 6.69 5.74 -18.04
N VAL A 192 7.47 5.67 -16.95
CA VAL A 192 8.40 4.55 -16.71
C VAL A 192 7.65 3.24 -16.43
N MET A 193 6.52 3.28 -15.73
CA MET A 193 5.64 2.11 -15.57
C MET A 193 5.01 1.66 -16.89
N ASP A 194 4.54 2.59 -17.70
CA ASP A 194 3.98 2.29 -19.02
C ASP A 194 5.05 1.66 -19.93
N LEU A 195 6.30 2.15 -19.87
CA LEU A 195 7.46 1.53 -20.52
C LEU A 195 7.72 0.10 -20.03
N LYS A 196 7.74 -0.12 -18.71
CA LYS A 196 7.92 -1.45 -18.12
C LYS A 196 6.83 -2.43 -18.57
N ASN A 197 5.57 -2.00 -18.54
CA ASN A 197 4.44 -2.82 -18.98
C ASN A 197 4.51 -3.13 -20.47
N ALA A 198 4.97 -2.17 -21.29
CA ALA A 198 5.20 -2.37 -22.72
C ALA A 198 6.29 -3.41 -22.97
N PHE A 199 7.40 -3.40 -22.22
CA PHE A 199 8.42 -4.46 -22.32
C PHE A 199 7.92 -5.83 -21.88
N ALA A 200 7.11 -5.90 -20.82
CA ALA A 200 6.52 -7.17 -20.39
C ALA A 200 5.61 -7.76 -21.49
N GLY A 201 4.77 -6.93 -22.11
CA GLY A 201 3.94 -7.33 -23.25
C GLY A 201 4.76 -7.72 -24.47
N LEU A 202 5.84 -6.98 -24.77
CA LEU A 202 6.75 -7.30 -25.86
C LEU A 202 7.43 -8.66 -25.63
N ASN A 203 7.91 -8.93 -24.42
CA ASN A 203 8.52 -10.22 -24.08
C ASN A 203 7.56 -11.39 -24.39
N THR A 204 6.29 -11.28 -23.98
CA THR A 204 5.28 -12.30 -24.31
C THR A 204 5.12 -12.50 -25.82
N ILE A 205 5.10 -11.42 -26.60
CA ILE A 205 4.98 -11.50 -28.07
C ILE A 205 6.25 -12.11 -28.69
N THR A 206 7.43 -11.73 -28.22
CA THR A 206 8.73 -12.23 -28.71
C THR A 206 8.93 -13.71 -28.43
N LEU A 207 8.43 -14.22 -27.30
CA LEU A 207 8.44 -15.66 -26.97
C LEU A 207 7.41 -16.45 -27.78
N MET A 208 6.30 -15.83 -28.18
CA MET A 208 5.24 -16.49 -28.96
C MET A 208 5.46 -16.41 -30.48
N GLY A 209 6.40 -15.60 -30.95
CA GLY A 209 6.66 -15.35 -32.37
C GLY A 209 8.03 -15.81 -32.84
N SER A 210 8.12 -16.26 -34.09
CA SER A 210 9.35 -16.73 -34.76
C SER A 210 10.03 -15.65 -35.61
N GLY A 211 9.66 -14.38 -35.45
CA GLY A 211 10.12 -13.26 -36.28
C GLY A 211 10.83 -12.16 -35.49
N GLU A 212 11.29 -11.15 -36.23
CA GLU A 212 11.91 -9.92 -35.69
C GLU A 212 10.97 -9.15 -34.74
N ILE A 213 11.54 -8.23 -33.96
CA ILE A 213 10.76 -7.34 -33.11
C ILE A 213 9.98 -6.34 -33.97
N MET A 214 8.66 -6.53 -34.04
CA MET A 214 7.76 -5.57 -34.67
C MET A 214 7.72 -4.24 -33.89
N ASN A 215 7.75 -3.12 -34.61
CA ASN A 215 7.64 -1.77 -34.08
C ASN A 215 8.74 -1.38 -33.06
N ALA A 216 9.97 -1.87 -33.23
CA ALA A 216 11.10 -1.51 -32.37
C ALA A 216 11.26 0.01 -32.15
N GLY A 217 11.01 0.82 -33.18
CA GLY A 217 11.06 2.29 -33.09
C GLY A 217 10.12 2.89 -32.03
N LYS A 218 8.97 2.26 -31.75
CA LYS A 218 8.05 2.69 -30.68
C LYS A 218 8.71 2.60 -29.31
N TYR A 219 9.35 1.47 -29.00
CA TYR A 219 9.96 1.23 -27.70
C TYR A 219 11.17 2.13 -27.49
N THR A 220 12.00 2.31 -28.52
CA THR A 220 13.11 3.27 -28.49
C THR A 220 12.61 4.70 -28.23
N ALA A 221 11.51 5.12 -28.87
CA ALA A 221 10.90 6.41 -28.61
C ALA A 221 10.40 6.53 -27.16
N MET A 222 9.78 5.49 -26.61
CA MET A 222 9.33 5.48 -25.21
C MET A 222 10.51 5.63 -24.22
N ILE A 223 11.65 4.97 -24.47
CA ILE A 223 12.87 5.13 -23.67
C ILE A 223 13.36 6.59 -23.72
N GLU A 224 13.45 7.16 -24.91
CA GLU A 224 13.92 8.55 -25.11
C GLU A 224 12.97 9.58 -24.49
N ASP A 225 11.65 9.37 -24.58
CA ASP A 225 10.66 10.24 -23.95
C ASP A 225 10.80 10.21 -22.43
N CYS A 226 10.99 9.03 -21.83
CA CYS A 226 11.26 8.91 -20.40
C CYS A 226 12.58 9.60 -20.02
N LYS A 227 13.63 9.45 -20.84
CA LYS A 227 14.94 10.08 -20.63
C LYS A 227 14.87 11.61 -20.67
N LYS A 228 14.20 12.17 -21.68
CA LYS A 228 13.99 13.61 -21.81
C LYS A 228 13.21 14.17 -20.63
N LEU A 229 12.13 13.48 -20.25
CA LEU A 229 11.31 13.88 -19.12
C LEU A 229 12.11 13.84 -17.81
N TYR A 230 12.88 12.78 -17.58
CA TYR A 230 13.77 12.66 -16.43
C TYR A 230 14.77 13.83 -16.38
N LYS A 231 15.45 14.14 -17.49
CA LYS A 231 16.41 15.25 -17.57
C LYS A 231 15.76 16.62 -17.35
N SER A 232 14.50 16.80 -17.75
CA SER A 232 13.78 18.06 -17.54
C SER A 232 13.36 18.27 -16.09
N GLN A 233 13.25 17.21 -15.29
CA GLN A 233 12.73 17.25 -13.93
C GLN A 233 13.82 17.04 -12.87
N ARG A 234 14.98 16.49 -13.24
CA ARG A 234 16.03 16.07 -12.31
C ARG A 234 17.39 16.61 -12.72
N GLU A 235 18.11 17.18 -11.75
CA GLU A 235 19.47 17.69 -11.96
C GLU A 235 20.51 16.56 -12.05
N GLU A 236 20.31 15.47 -11.29
CA GLU A 236 21.22 14.33 -11.30
C GLU A 236 21.12 13.54 -12.62
N PRO A 237 22.21 13.38 -13.39
CA PRO A 237 22.18 12.58 -14.60
C PRO A 237 22.06 11.09 -14.29
N THR A 238 21.34 10.35 -15.14
CA THR A 238 21.25 8.89 -15.07
C THR A 238 21.69 8.26 -16.39
N ARG A 239 22.53 7.22 -16.30
CA ARG A 239 22.93 6.40 -17.46
C ARG A 239 21.98 5.23 -17.70
N ILE A 240 20.97 5.04 -16.84
CA ILE A 240 20.09 3.87 -16.91
C ILE A 240 19.32 3.83 -18.24
N PHE A 241 18.82 4.98 -18.72
CA PHE A 241 18.12 5.03 -20.02
C PHE A 241 19.03 4.68 -21.20
N ASP A 242 20.32 5.04 -21.13
CA ASP A 242 21.31 4.67 -22.16
C ASP A 242 21.57 3.16 -22.15
N ILE A 243 21.70 2.58 -20.95
CA ILE A 243 21.83 1.13 -20.77
C ILE A 243 20.57 0.42 -21.28
N MET A 244 19.38 0.91 -20.95
CA MET A 244 18.11 0.34 -21.43
C MET A 244 18.02 0.39 -22.96
N LYS A 245 18.46 1.48 -23.58
CA LYS A 245 18.50 1.61 -25.04
C LYS A 245 19.48 0.61 -25.66
N GLN A 246 20.69 0.48 -25.11
CA GLN A 246 21.68 -0.50 -25.57
C GLN A 246 21.17 -1.94 -25.43
N GLN A 247 20.62 -2.29 -24.27
CA GLN A 247 20.04 -3.61 -24.02
C GLN A 247 18.87 -3.87 -24.97
N PHE A 248 18.04 -2.87 -25.27
CA PHE A 248 16.96 -3.04 -26.23
C PHE A 248 17.47 -3.25 -27.66
N SER A 249 18.52 -2.54 -28.08
CA SER A 249 19.19 -2.80 -29.36
C SER A 249 19.75 -4.22 -29.45
N GLU A 250 20.33 -4.73 -28.37
CA GLU A 250 20.82 -6.11 -28.27
C GLU A 250 19.68 -7.13 -28.45
N ILE A 251 18.49 -6.88 -27.87
CA ILE A 251 17.33 -7.75 -28.12
C ILE A 251 16.94 -7.73 -29.60
N ILE A 252 16.98 -6.58 -30.29
CA ILE A 252 16.66 -6.49 -31.72
C ILE A 252 17.62 -7.37 -32.53
N GLU A 253 18.92 -7.23 -32.30
CA GLU A 253 19.96 -8.00 -33.00
C GLU A 253 19.85 -9.50 -32.70
N LEU A 254 19.62 -9.88 -31.44
CA LEU A 254 19.43 -11.28 -31.05
C LEU A 254 18.14 -11.87 -31.62
N ALA A 255 17.06 -11.10 -31.68
CA ALA A 255 15.79 -11.54 -32.26
C ALA A 255 15.90 -11.72 -33.78
N GLU A 256 16.63 -10.84 -34.47
CA GLU A 256 16.95 -10.96 -35.90
C GLU A 256 17.87 -12.17 -36.15
N THR A 257 18.90 -12.36 -35.33
CA THR A 257 19.80 -13.52 -35.41
C THR A 257 19.04 -14.82 -35.17
N ARG A 258 18.14 -14.84 -34.19
CA ARG A 258 17.25 -15.98 -33.93
C ARG A 258 16.32 -16.25 -35.11
N ALA A 259 15.70 -15.22 -35.69
CA ALA A 259 14.87 -15.36 -36.87
C ALA A 259 15.66 -15.91 -38.08
N ASN A 260 16.88 -15.41 -38.28
CA ASN A 260 17.78 -15.89 -39.33
C ASN A 260 18.31 -17.31 -39.07
N ALA A 261 18.55 -17.71 -37.82
CA ALA A 261 18.90 -19.09 -37.49
C ALA A 261 17.74 -20.05 -37.78
N ILE A 262 16.51 -19.63 -37.47
CA ILE A 262 15.29 -20.38 -37.82
C ILE A 262 15.14 -20.50 -39.34
N LEU A 263 15.49 -19.47 -40.12
CA LEU A 263 15.41 -19.46 -41.59
C LEU A 263 16.59 -20.16 -42.29
N GLY A 264 17.79 -20.10 -41.69
CA GLY A 264 19.06 -20.59 -42.24
C GLY A 264 19.30 -22.08 -42.05
N HIS A 265 18.57 -22.73 -41.15
CA HIS A 265 18.47 -24.19 -41.09
C HIS A 265 17.59 -24.73 -42.23
N GLY A 266 18.12 -24.68 -43.45
CA GLY A 266 17.55 -25.36 -44.62
C GLY A 266 17.61 -26.88 -44.49
N HIS A 267 16.45 -27.49 -44.25
CA HIS A 267 16.01 -28.84 -44.63
C HIS A 267 16.93 -30.04 -44.32
N SER A 268 16.88 -30.56 -43.09
CA SER A 268 17.10 -32.00 -42.91
C SER A 268 15.92 -32.79 -43.53
N TYR A 269 16.15 -34.04 -43.94
CA TYR A 269 15.10 -34.93 -44.49
C TYR A 269 13.90 -35.06 -43.52
N ASP A 270 14.15 -35.05 -42.21
CA ASP A 270 13.12 -35.03 -41.16
C ASP A 270 12.37 -33.69 -41.07
N GLN A 271 13.03 -32.57 -41.37
CA GLN A 271 12.41 -31.25 -41.37
C GLN A 271 11.46 -31.06 -42.56
N ASN A 272 11.75 -31.66 -43.72
CA ASN A 272 10.81 -31.72 -44.85
C ASN A 272 9.57 -32.53 -44.50
N LEU A 273 9.74 -33.64 -43.76
CA LEU A 273 8.64 -34.46 -43.28
C LEU A 273 7.80 -33.70 -42.25
N ILE A 274 8.42 -33.09 -41.24
CA ILE A 274 7.75 -32.25 -40.24
C ILE A 274 7.05 -31.05 -40.89
N ASN A 275 7.69 -30.37 -41.85
CA ASN A 275 7.07 -29.27 -42.58
C ASN A 275 5.86 -29.74 -43.40
N SER A 276 5.93 -30.94 -44.00
CA SER A 276 4.80 -31.53 -44.72
C SER A 276 3.63 -31.90 -43.78
N GLU A 277 3.93 -32.39 -42.58
CA GLU A 277 2.94 -32.67 -41.52
C GLU A 277 2.33 -31.38 -40.96
N ILE A 278 3.14 -30.35 -40.71
CA ILE A 278 2.66 -29.01 -40.32
C ILE A 278 1.74 -28.44 -41.39
N MET A 279 2.09 -28.59 -42.67
CA MET A 279 1.26 -28.12 -43.78
C MET A 279 -0.06 -28.90 -43.85
N PHE A 280 -0.03 -30.21 -43.64
CA PHE A 280 -1.22 -31.05 -43.58
C PHE A 280 -2.15 -30.67 -42.43
N VAL A 281 -1.62 -30.52 -41.22
CA VAL A 281 -2.38 -30.11 -40.03
C VAL A 281 -2.95 -28.69 -40.21
N ARG A 282 -2.18 -27.75 -40.75
CA ARG A 282 -2.66 -26.39 -41.07
C ARG A 282 -3.78 -26.39 -42.08
N ASN A 283 -3.66 -27.15 -43.17
CA ASN A 283 -4.71 -27.24 -44.18
C ASN A 283 -6.00 -27.83 -43.59
N ARG A 284 -5.87 -28.79 -42.67
CA ARG A 284 -7.02 -29.40 -42.00
C ARG A 284 -7.69 -28.47 -40.99
N ILE A 285 -6.90 -27.71 -40.22
CA ILE A 285 -7.39 -26.61 -39.39
C ILE A 285 -8.11 -25.57 -40.25
N PHE A 286 -7.52 -25.19 -41.39
CA PHE A 286 -8.10 -24.24 -42.32
C PHE A 286 -9.44 -24.73 -42.89
N SER A 287 -9.54 -25.99 -43.33
CA SER A 287 -10.81 -26.59 -43.76
C SER A 287 -11.88 -26.58 -42.66
N ILE A 288 -11.49 -26.84 -41.42
CA ILE A 288 -12.39 -26.79 -40.26
C ILE A 288 -12.83 -25.35 -39.99
N GLU A 289 -11.93 -24.37 -40.05
CA GLU A 289 -12.25 -22.96 -39.86
C GLU A 289 -13.14 -22.40 -40.99
N GLU A 290 -12.91 -22.85 -42.23
CA GLU A 290 -13.70 -22.50 -43.41
C GLU A 290 -15.11 -23.10 -43.33
N ALA A 291 -15.22 -24.40 -43.02
CA ALA A 291 -16.51 -25.08 -42.85
C ALA A 291 -17.37 -24.50 -41.72
N ASN A 292 -16.75 -23.86 -40.72
CA ASN A 292 -17.42 -23.25 -39.57
C ASN A 292 -17.46 -21.71 -39.63
N ASN A 293 -17.11 -21.10 -40.78
CA ASN A 293 -17.10 -19.65 -40.99
C ASN A 293 -16.28 -18.85 -39.95
N ILE A 294 -15.27 -19.47 -39.35
CA ILE A 294 -14.46 -18.88 -38.28
C ILE A 294 -13.64 -17.70 -38.79
N GLY A 295 -13.07 -17.83 -40.01
CA GLY A 295 -12.30 -16.76 -40.64
C GLY A 295 -13.13 -15.49 -40.86
N TYR A 296 -14.39 -15.63 -41.26
CA TYR A 296 -15.33 -14.51 -41.42
C TYR A 296 -15.62 -13.84 -40.06
N LEU A 297 -15.90 -14.63 -39.02
CA LEU A 297 -16.17 -14.12 -37.67
C LEU A 297 -14.97 -13.38 -37.06
N ILE A 298 -13.74 -13.86 -37.30
CA ILE A 298 -12.52 -13.18 -36.85
C ILE A 298 -12.34 -11.85 -37.59
N SER A 299 -12.56 -11.82 -38.90
CA SER A 299 -12.48 -10.60 -39.71
C SER A 299 -13.52 -9.56 -39.28
N GLU A 300 -14.76 -10.00 -39.04
CA GLU A 300 -15.86 -9.17 -38.54
C GLU A 300 -15.52 -8.59 -37.15
N LEU A 301 -14.98 -9.42 -36.26
CA LEU A 301 -14.53 -8.98 -34.94
C LEU A 301 -13.42 -7.92 -35.04
N GLU A 302 -12.42 -8.11 -35.89
CA GLU A 302 -11.35 -7.13 -36.08
C GLU A 302 -11.85 -5.83 -36.72
N ALA A 303 -12.82 -5.89 -37.63
CA ALA A 303 -13.48 -4.71 -38.18
C ALA A 303 -14.17 -3.88 -37.10
N ILE A 304 -14.91 -4.53 -36.18
CA ILE A 304 -15.53 -3.86 -35.02
C ILE A 304 -14.44 -3.26 -34.12
N LYS A 305 -13.38 -4.01 -33.81
CA LYS A 305 -12.28 -3.49 -32.98
C LYS A 305 -11.54 -2.31 -33.62
N LYS A 306 -11.42 -2.29 -34.95
CA LYS A 306 -10.81 -1.20 -35.72
C LYS A 306 -11.67 0.06 -35.67
N ALA A 307 -12.98 -0.08 -35.87
CA ALA A 307 -13.92 1.04 -35.72
C ALA A 307 -13.89 1.63 -34.31
N GLU A 308 -13.77 0.80 -33.26
CA GLU A 308 -13.58 1.30 -31.89
C GLU A 308 -12.29 2.10 -31.70
N ARG A 309 -11.19 1.72 -32.38
CA ARG A 309 -9.93 2.47 -32.32
C ARG A 309 -10.04 3.81 -33.06
N GLU A 310 -10.65 3.80 -34.25
CA GLU A 310 -10.91 5.02 -35.04
C GLU A 310 -11.81 6.00 -34.28
N ASN A 311 -12.88 5.49 -33.64
CA ASN A 311 -13.74 6.28 -32.78
C ASN A 311 -13.01 6.83 -31.54
N GLY A 312 -12.03 6.08 -31.01
CA GLY A 312 -11.15 6.55 -29.94
C GLY A 312 -10.32 7.75 -30.37
N LEU A 313 -9.67 7.65 -31.52
CA LEU A 313 -8.77 8.68 -32.06
C LEU A 313 -9.52 10.01 -32.26
N MET A 314 -10.78 9.97 -32.70
CA MET A 314 -11.62 11.15 -32.90
C MET A 314 -11.95 11.93 -31.61
N VAL A 315 -11.83 11.29 -30.44
CA VAL A 315 -12.12 11.91 -29.12
C VAL A 315 -10.87 11.96 -28.22
N GLY A 316 -9.67 11.81 -28.80
CA GLY A 316 -8.41 11.88 -28.07
C GLY A 316 -8.15 10.70 -27.13
N LYS A 317 -8.81 9.55 -27.34
CA LYS A 317 -8.61 8.29 -26.60
C LYS A 317 -7.94 7.24 -27.48
N GLU A 318 -7.24 6.26 -26.91
CA GLU A 318 -6.65 5.17 -27.68
C GLU A 318 -7.70 4.25 -28.32
N ARG A 319 -8.89 4.18 -27.70
CA ARG A 319 -10.04 3.39 -28.16
C ARG A 319 -11.32 3.88 -27.51
N LEU A 320 -12.42 3.89 -28.27
CA LEU A 320 -13.77 4.12 -27.78
C LEU A 320 -14.61 2.89 -28.09
N TYR A 321 -14.97 2.13 -27.06
CA TYR A 321 -15.81 0.95 -27.21
C TYR A 321 -17.25 1.33 -27.57
N PHE A 322 -17.90 0.49 -28.37
CA PHE A 322 -19.34 0.59 -28.59
C PHE A 322 -20.09 0.41 -27.26
N LYS A 323 -21.18 1.17 -27.06
CA LYS A 323 -21.94 1.13 -25.80
C LYS A 323 -22.72 -0.18 -25.69
N ALA A 324 -22.92 -0.66 -24.46
CA ALA A 324 -23.75 -1.84 -24.22
C ALA A 324 -25.17 -1.61 -24.76
N GLY A 325 -25.74 -2.62 -25.44
CA GLY A 325 -27.01 -2.52 -26.13
C GLY A 325 -26.98 -1.94 -27.56
N THR A 326 -25.81 -1.52 -28.09
CA THR A 326 -25.71 -1.21 -29.52
C THR A 326 -25.50 -2.48 -30.35
N PRO A 327 -25.95 -2.51 -31.62
CA PRO A 327 -25.80 -3.67 -32.49
C PRO A 327 -24.36 -4.19 -32.57
N GLU A 328 -23.38 -3.29 -32.64
CA GLU A 328 -21.95 -3.62 -32.76
C GLU A 328 -21.36 -4.18 -31.46
N TYR A 329 -21.83 -3.71 -30.30
CA TYR A 329 -21.43 -4.25 -29.01
C TYR A 329 -21.97 -5.67 -28.82
N GLU A 330 -23.27 -5.87 -29.06
CA GLU A 330 -23.92 -7.18 -28.92
C GLU A 330 -23.32 -8.18 -29.90
N ARG A 331 -23.12 -7.76 -31.17
CA ARG A 331 -22.49 -8.59 -32.20
C ARG A 331 -21.07 -8.99 -31.82
N LYS A 332 -20.29 -8.09 -31.23
CA LYS A 332 -18.94 -8.40 -30.73
C LYS A 332 -18.94 -9.41 -29.58
N GLN A 333 -19.90 -9.33 -28.66
CA GLN A 333 -20.01 -10.32 -27.57
C GLN A 333 -20.47 -11.68 -28.10
N GLU A 334 -21.43 -11.68 -29.04
CA GLU A 334 -21.91 -12.88 -29.71
C GLU A 334 -20.77 -13.60 -30.46
N ILE A 335 -20.00 -12.88 -31.29
CA ILE A 335 -18.86 -13.43 -32.02
C ILE A 335 -17.84 -14.02 -31.04
N LYS A 336 -17.52 -13.31 -29.95
CA LYS A 336 -16.60 -13.84 -28.92
C LYS A 336 -17.12 -15.11 -28.26
N ARG A 337 -18.43 -15.20 -27.99
CA ARG A 337 -19.04 -16.40 -27.42
C ARG A 337 -18.95 -17.56 -28.40
N ILE A 338 -19.33 -17.36 -29.67
CA ILE A 338 -19.26 -18.37 -30.73
C ILE A 338 -17.83 -18.87 -30.93
N LEU A 339 -16.85 -17.97 -31.00
CA LEU A 339 -15.44 -18.34 -31.14
C LEU A 339 -14.92 -19.12 -29.92
N ASN A 340 -15.33 -18.75 -28.70
CA ASN A 340 -14.97 -19.49 -27.50
C ASN A 340 -15.63 -20.88 -27.48
N GLU A 341 -16.93 -20.96 -27.70
CA GLU A 341 -17.67 -22.24 -27.77
C GLU A 341 -17.09 -23.18 -28.82
N PHE A 342 -16.74 -22.65 -30.00
CA PHE A 342 -16.06 -23.42 -31.05
C PHE A 342 -14.68 -23.92 -30.61
N THR A 343 -13.87 -23.04 -30.00
CA THR A 343 -12.50 -23.38 -29.58
C THR A 343 -12.46 -24.43 -28.47
N TYR A 344 -13.45 -24.41 -27.56
CA TYR A 344 -13.52 -25.35 -26.44
C TYR A 344 -14.39 -26.58 -26.72
N GLY A 345 -15.37 -26.49 -27.62
CA GLY A 345 -16.33 -27.55 -27.93
C GLY A 345 -15.95 -28.44 -29.12
N ASN A 346 -15.04 -28.01 -29.99
CA ASN A 346 -14.56 -28.85 -31.10
C ASN A 346 -13.28 -29.61 -30.70
N GLU A 347 -13.44 -30.87 -30.32
CA GLU A 347 -12.33 -31.73 -29.89
C GLU A 347 -11.29 -31.95 -31.00
N GLU A 348 -11.71 -32.13 -32.26
CA GLU A 348 -10.78 -32.31 -33.39
C GLU A 348 -9.95 -31.04 -33.62
N TYR A 349 -10.58 -29.86 -33.60
CA TYR A 349 -9.89 -28.57 -33.73
C TYR A 349 -8.88 -28.34 -32.60
N LYS A 350 -9.24 -28.71 -31.38
CA LYS A 350 -8.35 -28.63 -30.22
C LYS A 350 -7.17 -29.60 -30.33
N MET A 351 -7.44 -30.85 -30.70
CA MET A 351 -6.40 -31.86 -30.91
C MET A 351 -5.43 -31.46 -32.01
N LEU A 352 -5.94 -30.95 -33.14
CA LEU A 352 -5.10 -30.44 -34.24
C LEU A 352 -4.28 -29.22 -33.83
N LYS A 353 -4.80 -28.33 -32.97
CA LYS A 353 -4.01 -27.22 -32.40
C LYS A 353 -2.92 -27.69 -31.45
N ASP A 354 -3.22 -28.67 -30.61
CA ASP A 354 -2.23 -29.26 -29.69
C ASP A 354 -1.16 -30.06 -30.45
N GLU A 355 -1.56 -30.75 -31.51
CA GLU A 355 -0.67 -31.44 -32.44
C GLU A 355 0.21 -30.47 -33.23
N LEU A 356 -0.37 -29.38 -33.74
CA LEU A 356 0.39 -28.30 -34.37
C LEU A 356 1.41 -27.69 -33.40
N LYS A 357 1.02 -27.46 -32.13
CA LYS A 357 1.92 -26.98 -31.07
C LYS A 357 3.03 -27.98 -30.78
N ARG A 358 2.74 -29.29 -30.80
CA ARG A 358 3.72 -30.35 -30.58
C ARG A 358 4.67 -30.51 -31.78
N LEU A 359 4.18 -30.37 -33.01
CA LEU A 359 4.99 -30.38 -34.24
C LEU A 359 5.90 -29.14 -34.32
N TYR A 360 5.40 -27.97 -33.90
CA TYR A 360 6.26 -26.81 -33.65
C TYR A 360 7.31 -27.13 -32.60
N GLY A 361 6.92 -27.70 -31.44
CA GLY A 361 7.85 -28.16 -30.40
C GLY A 361 8.97 -29.06 -30.93
N LYS A 362 8.65 -30.01 -31.83
CA LYS A 362 9.62 -30.88 -32.50
C LYS A 362 10.50 -30.17 -33.54
N GLN A 363 10.03 -29.06 -34.10
CA GLN A 363 10.84 -28.20 -34.97
C GLN A 363 12.01 -27.55 -34.19
N PHE A 364 11.92 -27.48 -32.85
CA PHE A 364 12.91 -26.87 -31.96
C PHE A 364 13.91 -27.86 -31.33
N GLU A 365 13.76 -29.18 -31.51
CA GLU A 365 14.70 -30.15 -30.92
C GLU A 365 16.07 -30.21 -31.64
N ASN A 366 16.31 -29.41 -32.69
CA ASN A 366 17.58 -29.38 -33.41
C ASN A 366 18.08 -27.96 -33.72
N SER A 367 18.40 -27.17 -32.67
CA SER A 367 19.69 -26.44 -32.61
C SER A 367 19.92 -25.84 -31.21
N ASN A 368 21.06 -26.18 -30.60
CA ASN A 368 21.52 -25.63 -29.32
C ASN A 368 21.61 -24.09 -29.33
N ASP A 369 21.78 -23.51 -30.52
CA ASP A 369 21.96 -22.08 -30.74
C ASP A 369 20.68 -21.26 -30.55
N VAL A 370 19.50 -21.79 -30.93
CA VAL A 370 18.23 -21.06 -30.76
C VAL A 370 17.82 -21.00 -29.28
N GLU A 371 18.00 -22.08 -28.53
CA GLU A 371 17.71 -22.12 -27.09
C GLU A 371 18.61 -21.14 -26.30
N ILE A 372 19.90 -21.05 -26.67
CA ILE A 372 20.84 -20.08 -26.10
C ILE A 372 20.39 -18.64 -26.40
N LEU A 373 19.97 -18.35 -27.63
CA LEU A 373 19.48 -17.03 -28.04
C LEU A 373 18.19 -16.65 -27.29
N GLU A 374 17.26 -17.59 -27.08
CA GLU A 374 16.04 -17.35 -26.32
C GLU A 374 16.33 -17.10 -24.83
N GLY A 375 17.24 -17.88 -24.25
CA GLY A 375 17.72 -17.64 -22.89
C GLY A 375 18.36 -16.27 -22.73
N ALA A 376 19.16 -15.84 -23.70
CA ALA A 376 19.79 -14.51 -23.72
C ALA A 376 18.74 -13.38 -23.83
N ILE A 377 17.78 -13.50 -24.75
CA ILE A 377 16.68 -12.53 -24.91
C ILE A 377 15.88 -12.39 -23.60
N GLN A 378 15.52 -13.51 -22.97
CA GLN A 378 14.76 -13.52 -21.73
C GLN A 378 15.54 -12.89 -20.56
N ALA A 379 16.85 -13.13 -20.48
CA ALA A 379 17.71 -12.50 -19.48
C ALA A 379 17.76 -10.98 -19.66
N ILE A 380 17.85 -10.49 -20.90
CA ILE A 380 17.88 -9.05 -21.18
C ILE A 380 16.51 -8.40 -20.87
N PHE A 381 15.38 -9.05 -21.18
CA PHE A 381 14.06 -8.54 -20.79
C PHE A 381 13.88 -8.44 -19.27
N THR A 382 14.39 -9.43 -18.53
CA THR A 382 14.42 -9.40 -17.05
C THR A 382 15.22 -8.19 -16.57
N ARG A 383 16.39 -7.97 -17.15
CA ARG A 383 17.25 -6.82 -16.83
C ARG A 383 16.58 -5.48 -17.16
N LEU A 384 15.85 -5.36 -18.28
CA LEU A 384 15.08 -4.14 -18.61
C LEU A 384 13.99 -3.84 -17.57
N SER A 385 13.34 -4.88 -17.02
CA SER A 385 12.38 -4.75 -15.91
C SER A 385 13.07 -4.24 -14.64
N ASP A 386 14.24 -4.77 -14.30
CA ASP A 386 15.02 -4.35 -13.14
C ASP A 386 15.49 -2.90 -13.25
N LEU A 387 16.01 -2.50 -14.42
CA LEU A 387 16.42 -1.12 -14.70
C LEU A 387 15.23 -0.15 -14.59
N SER A 388 14.03 -0.56 -15.04
CA SER A 388 12.81 0.22 -14.87
C SER A 388 12.45 0.40 -13.40
N ASN A 389 12.57 -0.65 -12.58
CA ASN A 389 12.34 -0.58 -11.14
C ASN A 389 13.38 0.30 -10.43
N GLU A 390 14.64 0.27 -10.88
CA GLU A 390 15.70 1.13 -10.34
C GLU A 390 15.41 2.62 -10.59
N ILE A 391 14.95 2.97 -11.80
CA ILE A 391 14.52 4.34 -12.11
C ILE A 391 13.36 4.75 -11.20
N ILE A 392 12.35 3.89 -11.03
CA ILE A 392 11.22 4.17 -10.13
C ILE A 392 11.71 4.44 -8.69
N LYS A 393 12.66 3.63 -8.19
CA LYS A 393 13.27 3.86 -6.86
C LYS A 393 14.00 5.19 -6.79
N LYS A 394 14.77 5.57 -7.83
CA LYS A 394 15.47 6.86 -7.89
C LYS A 394 14.51 8.05 -7.91
N ILE A 395 13.40 7.95 -8.63
CA ILE A 395 12.35 8.98 -8.65
C ILE A 395 11.82 9.22 -7.22
N VAL A 396 11.50 8.15 -6.50
CA VAL A 396 10.99 8.23 -5.12
C VAL A 396 12.05 8.76 -4.14
N ALA A 397 13.30 8.31 -4.26
CA ALA A 397 14.39 8.71 -3.36
C ALA A 397 14.77 10.19 -3.46
N THR A 398 14.52 10.82 -4.62
CA THR A 398 14.88 12.21 -4.90
C THR A 398 13.72 13.18 -4.69
N GLU A 399 12.55 12.71 -4.20
CA GLU A 399 11.46 13.60 -3.83
C GLU A 399 11.67 14.20 -2.44
N SER A 400 11.60 15.53 -2.35
CA SER A 400 11.46 16.22 -1.07
C SER A 400 10.12 15.86 -0.45
N LYS A 401 10.12 15.55 0.85
CA LYS A 401 8.87 15.33 1.60
C LYS A 401 8.08 16.64 1.64
N ASN A 402 6.76 16.53 1.48
CA ASN A 402 5.88 17.68 1.63
C ASN A 402 5.79 18.11 3.09
N ASN A 403 5.54 19.40 3.31
CA ASN A 403 5.20 19.91 4.63
C ASN A 403 3.87 19.32 5.10
N LEU A 404 3.77 18.99 6.38
CA LEU A 404 2.56 18.49 6.98
C LEU A 404 1.57 19.63 7.19
N ASP A 405 0.40 19.49 6.57
CA ASP A 405 -0.78 20.32 6.81
C ASP A 405 -1.93 19.45 7.31
N LEU A 406 -2.42 19.77 8.51
CA LEU A 406 -3.53 19.09 9.18
C LEU A 406 -4.74 20.01 9.35
N SER A 407 -4.74 21.18 8.71
CA SER A 407 -5.82 22.18 8.82
C SER A 407 -7.17 21.67 8.33
N ALA A 408 -7.15 20.74 7.36
CA ALA A 408 -8.36 20.09 6.84
C ALA A 408 -9.02 19.11 7.84
N ILE A 409 -8.39 18.79 8.97
CA ILE A 409 -8.95 17.87 9.96
C ILE A 409 -9.51 18.67 11.15
N THR A 410 -10.82 18.59 11.31
CA THR A 410 -11.52 19.09 12.50
C THR A 410 -11.71 17.95 13.49
N ILE A 411 -11.35 18.24 14.74
CA ILE A 411 -11.42 17.31 15.86
C ILE A 411 -12.49 17.79 16.83
N SER A 412 -13.48 16.94 17.06
CA SER A 412 -14.47 17.09 18.14
C SER A 412 -14.75 15.72 18.76
N ASN A 413 -16.00 15.40 19.11
CA ASN A 413 -16.40 14.03 19.42
C ASN A 413 -16.19 13.07 18.23
N LYS A 414 -16.17 13.60 17.00
CA LYS A 414 -15.89 12.88 15.75
C LYS A 414 -14.71 13.51 15.02
N ILE A 415 -14.11 12.73 14.12
CA ILE A 415 -13.13 13.25 13.17
C ILE A 415 -13.85 13.61 11.88
N VAL A 416 -13.65 14.83 11.41
CA VAL A 416 -14.21 15.31 10.15
C VAL A 416 -13.09 15.90 9.31
N ILE A 417 -13.03 15.49 8.04
CA ILE A 417 -12.22 16.15 7.04
C ILE A 417 -13.06 17.19 6.32
N GLU A 418 -12.64 18.44 6.43
CA GLU A 418 -13.17 19.61 5.72
C GLU A 418 -12.13 20.01 4.68
N SER A 419 -12.24 19.47 3.47
CA SER A 419 -11.36 19.84 2.36
C SER A 419 -12.09 20.74 1.38
N THR A 420 -11.41 21.78 0.89
CA THR A 420 -11.92 22.67 -0.16
C THR A 420 -11.72 22.13 -1.58
N SER A 421 -11.08 20.95 -1.74
CA SER A 421 -10.61 20.45 -3.04
C SER A 421 -11.27 19.14 -3.51
N GLY A 422 -12.41 18.74 -2.94
CA GLY A 422 -13.16 17.54 -3.34
C GLY A 422 -14.65 17.79 -3.53
N LEU A 423 -15.36 16.86 -4.17
CA LEU A 423 -16.82 16.90 -4.24
C LEU A 423 -17.38 16.66 -2.84
N GLN A 424 -18.37 17.48 -2.44
CA GLN A 424 -18.96 17.40 -1.09
C GLN A 424 -19.48 15.99 -0.77
N ALA A 425 -20.10 15.32 -1.75
CA ALA A 425 -20.60 13.95 -1.58
C ALA A 425 -19.49 12.94 -1.27
N GLU A 426 -18.28 13.10 -1.85
CA GLU A 426 -17.14 12.23 -1.56
C GLU A 426 -16.66 12.39 -0.12
N LEU A 427 -16.54 13.64 0.34
CA LEU A 427 -16.14 13.95 1.72
C LEU A 427 -17.18 13.46 2.73
N SER A 428 -18.47 13.69 2.47
CA SER A 428 -19.55 13.22 3.34
C SER A 428 -19.55 11.68 3.46
N PHE A 429 -19.36 10.95 2.35
CA PHE A 429 -19.22 9.48 2.42
C PHE A 429 -17.96 9.04 3.15
N PHE A 430 -16.80 9.64 2.84
CA PHE A 430 -15.53 9.32 3.48
C PHE A 430 -15.60 9.52 5.00
N ASN A 431 -16.08 10.69 5.44
CA ASN A 431 -16.25 11.00 6.86
C ASN A 431 -17.21 10.03 7.54
N THR A 432 -18.29 9.62 6.85
CA THR A 432 -19.21 8.61 7.35
C THR A 432 -18.51 7.27 7.55
N LEU A 433 -17.75 6.80 6.54
CA LEU A 433 -16.99 5.55 6.63
C LEU A 433 -15.93 5.58 7.73
N LEU A 434 -15.15 6.66 7.82
CA LEU A 434 -14.13 6.84 8.84
C LEU A 434 -14.72 6.73 10.25
N ASN A 435 -15.80 7.46 10.53
CA ASN A 435 -16.42 7.42 11.85
C ASN A 435 -17.09 6.07 12.13
N VAL A 436 -17.67 5.41 11.14
CA VAL A 436 -18.17 4.02 11.30
C VAL A 436 -17.04 3.08 11.70
N ILE A 437 -15.84 3.21 11.12
CA ILE A 437 -14.68 2.40 11.52
C ILE A 437 -14.27 2.71 12.96
N LEU A 438 -14.14 3.99 13.32
CA LEU A 438 -13.71 4.41 14.66
C LEU A 438 -14.70 4.01 15.76
N ASP A 439 -16.01 4.03 15.47
CA ASP A 439 -17.07 3.64 16.41
C ASP A 439 -17.28 2.10 16.45
N ASN A 440 -16.62 1.34 15.58
CA ASN A 440 -16.71 -0.13 15.52
C ASN A 440 -15.31 -0.74 15.42
N PRO A 441 -14.49 -0.64 16.50
CA PRO A 441 -13.12 -1.15 16.52
C PRO A 441 -13.07 -2.66 16.25
N LEU A 442 -11.96 -3.11 15.68
CA LEU A 442 -11.74 -4.52 15.36
C LEU A 442 -11.10 -5.26 16.53
N ASP A 443 -11.66 -6.41 16.90
CA ASP A 443 -11.08 -7.32 17.90
C ASP A 443 -10.02 -8.27 17.32
N SER A 444 -9.81 -8.22 15.99
CA SER A 444 -8.94 -9.13 15.24
C SER A 444 -8.33 -8.42 14.03
N PRO A 445 -7.26 -8.98 13.42
CA PRO A 445 -6.69 -8.41 12.20
C PRO A 445 -7.76 -8.17 11.13
N ILE A 446 -7.54 -7.15 10.30
CA ILE A 446 -8.49 -6.77 9.25
C ILE A 446 -8.84 -8.01 8.41
N SER A 447 -10.14 -8.25 8.23
CA SER A 447 -10.68 -9.34 7.40
C SER A 447 -11.59 -8.79 6.33
N GLU A 448 -11.81 -9.55 5.25
CA GLU A 448 -12.74 -9.13 4.20
C GLU A 448 -14.16 -8.94 4.74
N ASN A 449 -14.60 -9.78 5.68
CA ASN A 449 -15.90 -9.68 6.32
C ASN A 449 -16.04 -8.38 7.13
N ALA A 450 -14.99 -7.97 7.84
CA ALA A 450 -14.98 -6.69 8.56
C ALA A 450 -15.13 -5.51 7.58
N ILE A 451 -14.40 -5.53 6.46
CA ILE A 451 -14.52 -4.50 5.42
C ILE A 451 -15.93 -4.46 4.83
N LEU A 452 -16.55 -5.61 4.54
CA LEU A 452 -17.91 -5.66 4.02
C LEU A 452 -18.93 -5.09 5.01
N LYS A 453 -18.78 -5.38 6.32
CA LYS A 453 -19.62 -4.80 7.36
C LYS A 453 -19.47 -3.28 7.45
N PHE A 454 -18.24 -2.76 7.34
CA PHE A 454 -18.01 -1.32 7.32
C PHE A 454 -18.67 -0.66 6.12
N VAL A 455 -18.50 -1.23 4.92
CA VAL A 455 -19.14 -0.72 3.69
C VAL A 455 -20.65 -0.74 3.81
N GLU A 456 -21.23 -1.81 4.34
CA GLU A 456 -22.68 -1.90 4.53
C GLU A 456 -23.20 -0.85 5.51
N LYS A 457 -22.59 -0.73 6.69
CA LYS A 457 -22.97 0.27 7.70
C LYS A 457 -22.77 1.70 7.20
N SER A 458 -21.63 2.00 6.59
CA SER A 458 -21.32 3.35 6.10
C SER A 458 -22.21 3.75 4.93
N THR A 459 -22.51 2.83 4.01
CA THR A 459 -23.41 3.12 2.89
C THR A 459 -24.83 3.37 3.37
N ARG A 460 -25.32 2.60 4.35
CA ARG A 460 -26.64 2.84 4.98
C ARG A 460 -26.70 4.20 5.65
N ALA A 461 -25.71 4.53 6.49
CA ALA A 461 -25.64 5.82 7.16
C ALA A 461 -25.51 6.99 6.16
N PHE A 462 -24.76 6.81 5.07
CA PHE A 462 -24.61 7.83 4.04
C PHE A 462 -25.91 8.07 3.27
N MET A 463 -26.71 7.04 3.02
CA MET A 463 -28.03 7.16 2.37
C MET A 463 -29.06 7.96 3.18
N GLU A 464 -28.79 8.24 4.46
CA GLU A 464 -29.63 9.11 5.30
C GLU A 464 -29.25 10.59 5.16
N LEU A 465 -28.14 10.91 4.48
CA LEU A 465 -27.65 12.27 4.29
C LEU A 465 -28.17 12.88 2.98
N PRO A 466 -28.47 14.19 2.93
CA PRO A 466 -28.92 14.86 1.70
C PRO A 466 -27.98 14.67 0.50
N GLU A 467 -26.68 14.54 0.77
CA GLU A 467 -25.66 14.35 -0.25
C GLU A 467 -25.79 13.04 -1.03
N SER A 468 -26.45 12.01 -0.48
CA SER A 468 -26.66 10.76 -1.21
C SER A 468 -27.63 10.88 -2.38
N GLU A 469 -28.52 11.88 -2.34
CA GLU A 469 -29.53 12.11 -3.38
C GLU A 469 -28.99 12.91 -4.57
N THR A 470 -27.80 13.50 -4.43
CA THR A 470 -27.08 14.16 -5.52
C THR A 470 -26.63 13.15 -6.58
N GLU A 471 -26.33 13.61 -7.80
CA GLU A 471 -25.83 12.74 -8.87
C GLU A 471 -24.52 12.05 -8.48
N ASP A 472 -23.62 12.78 -7.82
CA ASP A 472 -22.37 12.23 -7.30
C ASP A 472 -22.64 11.23 -6.16
N GLY A 473 -23.55 11.54 -5.25
CA GLY A 473 -23.97 10.63 -4.17
C GLY A 473 -24.52 9.30 -4.68
N LYS A 474 -25.35 9.33 -5.73
CA LYS A 474 -25.89 8.13 -6.39
C LYS A 474 -24.79 7.29 -7.02
N GLN A 475 -23.79 7.91 -7.65
CA GLN A 475 -22.62 7.20 -8.18
C GLN A 475 -21.80 6.52 -7.07
N ILE A 476 -21.62 7.19 -5.93
CA ILE A 476 -20.93 6.62 -4.76
C ILE A 476 -21.69 5.39 -4.24
N VAL A 477 -23.01 5.52 -4.03
CA VAL A 477 -23.86 4.41 -3.56
C VAL A 477 -23.83 3.25 -4.54
N SER A 478 -23.90 3.53 -5.85
CA SER A 478 -23.77 2.51 -6.90
C SER A 478 -22.42 1.79 -6.86
N CYS A 479 -21.32 2.54 -6.72
CA CYS A 479 -19.96 1.99 -6.58
C CYS A 479 -19.85 1.06 -5.36
N MET A 480 -20.35 1.47 -4.19
CA MET A 480 -20.29 0.66 -2.96
C MET A 480 -21.15 -0.60 -3.06
N ARG A 481 -22.35 -0.51 -3.64
CA ARG A 481 -23.21 -1.68 -3.93
C ARG A 481 -22.52 -2.63 -4.91
N GLY A 482 -21.93 -2.10 -5.97
CA GLY A 482 -21.17 -2.88 -6.95
C GLY A 482 -19.98 -3.61 -6.32
N PHE A 483 -19.22 -2.93 -5.46
CA PHE A 483 -18.13 -3.54 -4.68
C PHE A 483 -18.64 -4.68 -3.79
N TRP A 484 -19.74 -4.46 -3.06
CA TRP A 484 -20.34 -5.46 -2.20
C TRP A 484 -20.81 -6.70 -2.99
N LEU A 485 -21.45 -6.49 -4.14
CA LEU A 485 -21.87 -7.59 -5.03
C LEU A 485 -20.68 -8.35 -5.59
N TYR A 486 -19.63 -7.65 -6.01
CA TYR A 486 -18.40 -8.24 -6.52
C TYR A 486 -17.72 -9.12 -5.47
N LYS A 487 -17.57 -8.63 -4.24
CA LYS A 487 -16.96 -9.39 -3.14
C LYS A 487 -17.79 -10.60 -2.70
N ASN A 488 -19.10 -10.58 -2.93
CA ASN A 488 -19.98 -11.74 -2.69
C ASN A 488 -20.15 -12.65 -3.91
N HIS A 489 -19.31 -12.51 -4.95
CA HIS A 489 -19.38 -13.28 -6.19
C HIS A 489 -20.73 -13.19 -6.94
N ARG A 490 -21.48 -12.11 -6.72
CA ARG A 490 -22.76 -11.82 -7.38
C ARG A 490 -22.60 -10.92 -8.61
N ALA A 491 -21.42 -10.34 -8.80
CA ALA A 491 -21.05 -9.55 -9.98
C ALA A 491 -19.62 -9.89 -10.40
N VAL A 492 -19.36 -9.92 -11.71
CA VAL A 492 -18.03 -10.21 -12.28
C VAL A 492 -17.11 -8.99 -12.18
N SER A 493 -17.67 -7.78 -12.19
CA SER A 493 -16.94 -6.52 -12.07
C SER A 493 -17.84 -5.42 -11.55
N PHE A 494 -17.25 -4.29 -11.17
CA PHE A 494 -17.95 -3.07 -10.80
C PHE A 494 -17.13 -1.85 -11.25
N GLU A 495 -17.79 -0.70 -11.37
CA GLU A 495 -17.16 0.54 -11.81
C GLU A 495 -16.83 1.44 -10.62
N ILE A 496 -15.63 2.02 -10.66
CA ILE A 496 -15.20 3.07 -9.72
C ILE A 496 -15.27 4.40 -10.48
N PRO A 497 -15.98 5.42 -9.97
CA PRO A 497 -16.12 6.70 -10.65
C PRO A 497 -14.77 7.34 -10.98
N SER A 498 -14.58 7.71 -12.25
CA SER A 498 -13.29 8.18 -12.76
C SER A 498 -12.97 9.64 -12.44
N ASN A 499 -13.96 10.42 -12.03
CA ASN A 499 -13.85 11.83 -11.65
C ASN A 499 -13.74 12.04 -10.12
N MET A 500 -13.79 10.97 -9.32
CA MET A 500 -13.84 11.02 -7.84
C MET A 500 -12.55 10.50 -7.22
N GLU A 501 -11.59 11.39 -6.95
CA GLU A 501 -10.26 11.00 -6.44
C GLU A 501 -10.33 10.46 -5.00
N ILE A 502 -11.22 10.99 -4.14
CA ILE A 502 -11.31 10.55 -2.73
C ILE A 502 -11.92 9.16 -2.68
N ILE A 503 -12.90 8.89 -3.55
CA ILE A 503 -13.47 7.55 -3.70
C ILE A 503 -12.45 6.57 -4.27
N LYS A 504 -11.65 6.94 -5.28
CA LYS A 504 -10.55 6.09 -5.76
C LYS A 504 -9.57 5.74 -4.64
N SER A 505 -9.21 6.73 -3.81
CA SER A 505 -8.35 6.54 -2.65
C SER A 505 -8.98 5.57 -1.65
N THR A 506 -10.23 5.82 -1.28
CA THR A 506 -11.04 4.98 -0.39
C THR A 506 -11.11 3.54 -0.89
N MET A 507 -11.36 3.34 -2.19
CA MET A 507 -11.40 2.02 -2.82
C MET A 507 -10.04 1.31 -2.78
N GLY A 508 -8.92 2.05 -2.78
CA GLY A 508 -7.59 1.49 -2.59
C GLY A 508 -7.47 0.76 -1.25
N PHE A 509 -7.97 1.35 -0.17
CA PHE A 509 -8.07 0.68 1.13
C PHE A 509 -9.04 -0.51 1.08
N LEU A 510 -10.27 -0.30 0.61
CA LEU A 510 -11.31 -1.35 0.63
C LEU A 510 -10.93 -2.60 -0.20
N LEU A 511 -10.17 -2.43 -1.29
CA LEU A 511 -9.70 -3.53 -2.13
C LEU A 511 -8.40 -4.18 -1.65
N LYS A 512 -7.54 -3.42 -0.95
CA LYS A 512 -6.22 -3.87 -0.47
C LYS A 512 -6.00 -3.55 1.02
N PRO A 513 -6.89 -4.01 1.92
CA PRO A 513 -6.90 -3.54 3.31
C PRO A 513 -5.75 -4.09 4.18
N PHE A 514 -5.07 -5.15 3.73
CA PHE A 514 -4.14 -5.93 4.57
C PHE A 514 -2.74 -5.32 4.70
N GLY A 515 -2.40 -4.26 3.96
CA GLY A 515 -1.09 -3.64 4.09
C GLY A 515 -0.95 -2.37 3.26
N PHE A 516 -0.34 -1.35 3.86
CA PHE A 516 -0.17 -0.05 3.21
C PHE A 516 0.62 -0.14 1.89
N ASP A 517 1.59 -1.05 1.78
CA ASP A 517 2.34 -1.28 0.53
C ASP A 517 1.42 -1.76 -0.61
N GLN A 518 0.41 -2.57 -0.30
CA GLN A 518 -0.56 -3.05 -1.29
C GLN A 518 -1.50 -1.92 -1.73
N ILE A 519 -1.92 -1.07 -0.78
CA ILE A 519 -2.70 0.15 -1.05
C ILE A 519 -1.90 1.06 -1.97
N GLU A 520 -0.65 1.36 -1.63
CA GLU A 520 0.21 2.27 -2.39
C GLU A 520 0.43 1.77 -3.83
N ARG A 521 0.75 0.48 -4.00
CA ARG A 521 0.87 -0.14 -5.34
C ARG A 521 -0.43 -0.07 -6.13
N TYR A 522 -1.57 -0.30 -5.48
CA TYR A 522 -2.87 -0.23 -6.15
C TYR A 522 -3.19 1.19 -6.61
N LEU A 523 -3.02 2.19 -5.75
CA LEU A 523 -3.30 3.60 -6.08
C LEU A 523 -2.37 4.11 -7.19
N LEU A 524 -1.10 3.71 -7.16
CA LEU A 524 -0.13 3.98 -8.21
C LEU A 524 -0.60 3.41 -9.57
N ASN A 525 -0.97 2.13 -9.59
CA ASN A 525 -1.49 1.47 -10.80
C ASN A 525 -2.79 2.09 -11.33
N LYS A 526 -3.63 2.62 -10.43
CA LYS A 526 -4.88 3.30 -10.79
C LYS A 526 -4.71 4.79 -11.08
N LYS A 527 -3.47 5.30 -11.08
CA LYS A 527 -3.18 6.72 -11.31
C LYS A 527 -4.00 7.63 -10.38
N CYS A 528 -4.29 7.19 -9.15
CA CYS A 528 -4.94 7.99 -8.10
C CYS A 528 -3.90 8.88 -7.39
N GLN A 529 -4.20 10.16 -7.17
CA GLN A 529 -3.18 11.09 -6.63
C GLN A 529 -3.12 11.15 -5.12
N ILE A 530 -4.30 11.09 -4.52
CA ILE A 530 -4.46 11.27 -3.09
C ILE A 530 -4.46 9.90 -2.42
N LYS A 531 -3.58 9.72 -1.43
CA LYS A 531 -3.41 8.46 -0.68
C LYS A 531 -3.62 8.63 0.82
N GLU A 532 -3.65 9.87 1.29
CA GLU A 532 -3.93 10.28 2.65
C GLU A 532 -5.27 9.74 3.15
N TYR A 533 -6.31 9.72 2.32
CA TYR A 533 -7.61 9.13 2.66
C TYR A 533 -7.54 7.61 2.86
N ALA A 534 -6.90 6.89 1.93
CA ALA A 534 -6.72 5.43 2.05
C ALA A 534 -5.90 5.04 3.29
N PHE A 535 -4.79 5.74 3.54
CA PHE A 535 -3.93 5.49 4.69
C PHE A 535 -4.60 5.88 6.00
N MET A 536 -5.44 6.91 6.01
CA MET A 536 -6.22 7.28 7.19
C MET A 536 -7.22 6.20 7.59
N LEU A 537 -7.97 5.63 6.62
CA LEU A 537 -8.89 4.52 6.89
C LEU A 537 -8.14 3.28 7.38
N TRP A 538 -7.01 2.95 6.74
CA TRP A 538 -6.17 1.84 7.18
C TRP A 538 -5.66 2.04 8.60
N GLY A 539 -5.14 3.23 8.91
CA GLY A 539 -4.67 3.59 10.25
C GLY A 539 -5.79 3.60 11.30
N ALA A 540 -7.01 3.97 10.93
CA ALA A 540 -8.18 3.91 11.80
C ALA A 540 -8.57 2.47 12.17
N CYS A 541 -8.29 1.49 11.30
CA CYS A 541 -8.58 0.08 11.58
C CYS A 541 -7.54 -0.59 12.48
N ILE A 542 -6.24 -0.33 12.25
CA ILE A 542 -5.16 -1.01 13.00
C ILE A 542 -4.74 -0.23 14.25
N GLY A 543 -4.97 1.08 14.28
CA GLY A 543 -4.48 1.96 15.33
C GLY A 543 -2.97 2.22 15.26
N TYR A 544 -2.54 3.22 16.02
CA TYR A 544 -1.16 3.70 15.99
C TYR A 544 -0.16 2.64 16.42
N ALA A 545 -0.43 1.90 17.51
CA ALA A 545 0.48 0.92 18.10
C ALA A 545 0.92 -0.17 17.12
N ASP A 546 0.03 -0.63 16.25
CA ASP A 546 0.30 -1.72 15.31
C ASP A 546 0.85 -1.23 13.96
N MET A 547 0.99 0.09 13.77
CA MET A 547 1.66 0.62 12.59
C MET A 547 3.14 0.18 12.54
N PRO A 548 3.63 -0.33 11.40
CA PRO A 548 5.00 -0.79 11.28
C PRO A 548 5.97 0.40 11.30
N LYS A 549 7.17 0.16 11.84
CA LYS A 549 8.26 1.14 11.92
C LYS A 549 8.56 1.79 10.57
N THR A 550 8.57 1.01 9.49
CA THR A 550 8.81 1.48 8.12
C THR A 550 7.77 2.49 7.63
N PHE A 551 6.55 2.43 8.15
CA PHE A 551 5.50 3.40 7.85
C PHE A 551 5.73 4.71 8.59
N THR A 552 5.96 4.63 9.91
CA THR A 552 6.03 5.80 10.80
C THR A 552 7.38 6.54 10.74
N GLU A 553 8.49 5.85 10.46
CA GLU A 553 9.83 6.45 10.43
C GLU A 553 9.95 7.60 9.42
N VAL A 554 9.18 7.52 8.32
CA VAL A 554 9.12 8.57 7.31
C VAL A 554 8.61 9.90 7.89
N LEU A 555 7.72 9.86 8.89
CA LEU A 555 7.20 11.04 9.58
C LEU A 555 8.20 11.63 10.56
N TYR A 556 9.04 10.79 11.15
CA TYR A 556 9.94 11.18 12.25
C TYR A 556 11.34 11.60 11.79
N SER A 557 11.66 11.43 10.51
CA SER A 557 12.92 11.94 9.95
C SER A 557 13.02 13.46 9.99
N ASP A 558 11.88 14.17 9.97
CA ASP A 558 11.83 15.62 10.15
C ASP A 558 11.30 15.93 11.56
N ALA A 559 12.17 16.48 12.41
CA ALA A 559 11.82 16.81 13.78
C ALA A 559 10.72 17.87 13.90
N LYS A 560 10.62 18.82 12.95
CA LYS A 560 9.59 19.87 12.99
C LYS A 560 8.22 19.30 12.68
N GLU A 561 8.13 18.45 11.66
CA GLU A 561 6.86 17.82 11.27
C GLU A 561 6.39 16.80 12.31
N ALA A 562 7.32 16.06 12.94
CA ALA A 562 7.00 15.18 14.06
C ALA A 562 6.36 15.94 15.24
N VAL A 563 6.87 17.12 15.59
CA VAL A 563 6.30 17.96 16.66
C VAL A 563 4.91 18.49 16.30
N LYS A 564 4.68 18.85 15.04
CA LYS A 564 3.34 19.27 14.57
C LYS A 564 2.32 18.15 14.74
N LEU A 565 2.69 16.93 14.33
CA LEU A 565 1.83 15.75 14.47
C LEU A 565 1.48 15.48 15.93
N ASP A 566 2.48 15.47 16.83
CA ASP A 566 2.25 15.22 18.26
C ASP A 566 1.32 16.24 18.89
N ARG A 567 1.57 17.53 18.61
CA ARG A 567 0.74 18.63 19.12
C ARG A 567 -0.71 18.51 18.62
N PHE A 568 -0.90 18.06 17.38
CA PHE A 568 -2.22 17.89 16.81
C PHE A 568 -2.96 16.71 17.43
N THR A 569 -2.33 15.54 17.52
CA THR A 569 -2.97 14.34 18.11
C THR A 569 -3.28 14.53 19.59
N ARG A 570 -2.48 15.33 20.31
CA ARG A 570 -2.70 15.61 21.74
C ARG A 570 -3.99 16.36 22.05
N LYS A 571 -4.61 17.04 21.08
CA LYS A 571 -5.92 17.69 21.27
C LYS A 571 -7.05 16.73 21.67
N PHE A 572 -6.82 15.41 21.57
CA PHE A 572 -7.77 14.35 21.93
C PHE A 572 -7.61 13.78 23.34
N ILE A 573 -6.51 14.14 24.03
CA ILE A 573 -6.22 13.73 25.41
C ILE A 573 -6.71 14.85 26.33
#